data_AF-A0A0R2ATL3-F1
#
_entry.id   AF-A0A0R2ATL3-F1
#
_cell.length_a   1.000
_cell.length_b   1.000
_cell.length_c   1.000
_cell.angle_alpha   90.00
_cell.angle_beta   90.00
_cell.angle_gamma   90.00
#
_symmetry.space_group_name_H-M   'P 1'
#
loop_
_entity.id
_entity.type
_entity.pdbx_description
1 polymer ?
#
loop_
_entity_poly.entity_id
_entity_poly.type
_entity_poly.pdbx_seq_one_letter_code
_entity_poly.pdbx_strand_id
1 'polypeptide(L)'
;MQAKSMSHAFKRHQNYVLGTIVGCIISYAILSINFSPIAISILLVIFNSLIYWKINTNFLVGNFFTTPMAILISKLSNPLLNNEAIPERFAAILIGTSIGILSVYVLNYLQKKCM
;
A
#
# COMPACT_ATOMS: atom_id res chain seq x y z
N MET A 1 -21.71 2.80 -18.02
CA MET A 1 -20.42 2.24 -17.52
C MET A 1 -19.55 3.25 -16.74
N GLN A 2 -19.59 4.56 -17.03
CA GLN A 2 -18.70 5.58 -16.43
C GLN A 2 -18.85 5.84 -14.90
N ALA A 3 -20.07 5.89 -14.35
CA ALA A 3 -20.26 6.09 -12.90
C ALA A 3 -19.69 4.93 -12.04
N LYS A 4 -19.65 3.72 -12.61
CA LYS A 4 -19.04 2.54 -11.98
C LYS A 4 -17.52 2.73 -11.81
N SER A 5 -16.83 3.28 -12.82
CA SER A 5 -15.38 3.53 -12.79
C SER A 5 -14.95 4.43 -11.62
N MET A 6 -15.65 5.56 -11.43
CA MET A 6 -15.36 6.51 -10.36
C MET A 6 -15.61 5.92 -8.97
N SER A 7 -16.74 5.24 -8.78
CA SER A 7 -17.06 4.57 -7.51
C SER A 7 -16.06 3.47 -7.17
N HIS A 8 -15.62 2.69 -8.17
CA HIS A 8 -14.58 1.69 -8.00
C HIS A 8 -13.21 2.30 -7.66
N ALA A 9 -12.83 3.42 -8.29
CA ALA A 9 -11.59 4.14 -7.97
C ALA A 9 -11.59 4.65 -6.53
N PHE A 10 -12.70 5.26 -6.09
CA PHE A 10 -12.83 5.76 -4.72
C PHE A 10 -12.80 4.63 -3.68
N LYS A 11 -13.50 3.52 -3.94
CA LYS A 11 -13.47 2.35 -3.07
C LYS A 11 -12.07 1.73 -2.97
N ARG A 12 -11.32 1.69 -4.08
CA ARG A 12 -9.92 1.24 -4.07
C ARG A 12 -9.03 2.18 -3.27
N HIS A 13 -9.20 3.49 -3.40
CA HIS A 13 -8.48 4.48 -2.60
C HIS A 13 -8.73 4.28 -1.10
N GLN A 14 -10.00 4.18 -0.67
CA GLN A 14 -10.34 3.91 0.73
C GLN A 14 -9.72 2.61 1.23
N ASN A 15 -9.83 1.52 0.46
CA ASN A 15 -9.24 0.23 0.82
C ASN A 15 -7.71 0.30 0.94
N TYR A 16 -7.06 1.08 0.08
CA TYR A 16 -5.61 1.25 0.12
C TYR A 16 -5.20 2.04 1.37
N VAL A 17 -5.82 3.20 1.62
CA VAL A 17 -5.52 4.05 2.79
C VAL A 17 -5.78 3.31 4.09
N LEU A 18 -6.94 2.68 4.24
CA LEU A 18 -7.27 1.89 5.42
C LEU A 18 -6.31 0.71 5.59
N GLY A 19 -5.96 0.05 4.47
CA GLY A 19 -5.03 -1.05 4.51
C GLY A 19 -3.62 -0.63 4.94
N THR A 20 -3.18 0.55 4.50
CA THR A 20 -1.92 1.15 4.92
C THR A 20 -1.90 1.48 6.40
N ILE A 21 -2.98 1.99 7.00
CA ILE A 21 -3.03 2.26 8.44
C ILE A 21 -2.73 0.98 9.23
N VAL A 22 -3.40 -0.12 8.88
CA VAL A 22 -3.15 -1.43 9.52
C VAL A 22 -1.72 -1.90 9.25
N GLY A 23 -1.25 -1.75 8.01
CA GLY A 23 0.11 -2.10 7.63
C GLY A 23 1.19 -1.28 8.36
N CYS A 24 0.94 -0.01 8.66
CA CYS A 24 1.82 0.85 9.45
C CYS A 24 1.92 0.34 10.90
N ILE A 25 0.80 -0.08 11.50
CA ILE A 25 0.79 -0.69 12.84
C ILE A 25 1.60 -1.99 12.85
N ILE A 26 1.39 -2.85 11.85
CA ILE A 26 2.18 -4.09 11.68
C ILE A 26 3.67 -3.77 11.52
N SER A 27 4.00 -2.78 10.69
CA SER A 27 5.39 -2.35 10.44
C SER A 27 6.06 -1.84 11.71
N TYR A 28 5.36 -1.06 12.52
CA TYR A 28 5.86 -0.55 13.80
C TYR A 28 6.19 -1.69 14.77
N ALA A 29 5.29 -2.68 14.88
CA ALA A 29 5.52 -3.86 15.72
C ALA A 29 6.75 -4.66 15.24
N ILE A 30 6.93 -4.81 13.93
CA ILE A 30 8.06 -5.54 13.35
C ILE A 30 9.38 -4.79 13.54
N LEU A 31 9.42 -3.47 13.30
CA LEU A 31 10.63 -2.66 13.47
C LEU A 31 11.04 -2.52 14.94
N SER A 32 10.11 -2.71 15.88
CA SER A 32 10.41 -2.77 17.31
C SER A 32 11.20 -4.02 17.72
N ILE A 33 11.33 -5.01 16.82
CA ILE A 33 12.06 -6.25 17.06
C ILE A 33 13.31 -6.26 16.16
N ASN A 34 14.47 -6.59 16.75
CA ASN A 34 15.71 -6.70 15.99
C ASN A 34 15.79 -8.05 15.27
N PHE A 35 15.29 -8.09 14.04
CA PHE A 35 15.32 -9.29 13.20
C PHE A 35 16.66 -9.45 12.47
N SER A 36 17.11 -10.70 12.34
CA SER A 36 18.23 -11.02 11.44
C SER A 36 17.83 -10.84 9.97
N PRO A 37 18.78 -10.59 9.05
CA PRO A 37 18.49 -10.46 7.62
C PRO A 37 17.75 -11.68 7.03
N ILE A 38 18.05 -12.87 7.54
CA ILE A 38 17.39 -14.13 7.13
C ILE A 38 15.93 -14.13 7.59
N ALA A 39 15.65 -13.72 8.83
CA ALA A 39 14.28 -13.61 9.34
C ALA A 39 13.46 -12.58 8.55
N ILE A 40 14.05 -11.43 8.20
CA ILE A 40 13.42 -10.43 7.34
C ILE A 40 13.07 -11.02 5.97
N SER A 41 13.99 -11.80 5.38
CA SER A 41 13.77 -12.45 4.08
C SER A 41 12.59 -13.44 4.13
N ILE A 42 12.47 -14.22 5.20
CA ILE A 42 11.34 -15.13 5.42
C ILE A 42 10.03 -14.35 5.56
N LEU A 43 10.02 -13.26 6.35
CA LEU A 43 8.85 -12.38 6.49
C LEU A 43 8.41 -11.78 5.15
N LEU A 44 9.36 -11.40 4.28
CA LEU A 44 9.05 -10.92 2.94
C LEU A 44 8.34 -11.98 2.09
N VAL A 45 8.81 -13.23 2.11
CA VAL A 45 8.15 -14.33 1.40
C VAL A 45 6.72 -14.55 1.93
N ILE A 46 6.54 -14.51 3.25
CA ILE A 46 5.22 -14.66 3.88
C ILE A 46 4.29 -13.51 3.46
N PHE A 47 4.72 -12.25 3.59
CA PHE A 47 3.89 -11.10 3.20
C PHE A 47 3.59 -11.11 1.71
N ASN A 48 4.56 -11.39 0.86
CA ASN A 48 4.34 -11.49 -0.58
C ASN A 48 3.29 -12.57 -0.92
N SER A 49 3.36 -13.73 -0.26
CA SER A 49 2.38 -14.81 -0.44
C SER A 49 0.98 -14.40 0.02
N LEU A 50 0.88 -13.74 1.18
CA LEU A 50 -0.39 -13.22 1.69
C LEU A 50 -1.00 -12.16 0.78
N ILE A 51 -0.18 -11.24 0.24
CA ILE A 51 -0.62 -10.24 -0.75
C ILE A 51 -1.16 -10.96 -1.97
N TYR A 52 -0.41 -11.89 -2.54
CA TYR A 52 -0.79 -12.64 -3.74
C TYR A 52 -2.16 -13.32 -3.59
N TRP A 53 -2.41 -13.98 -2.46
CA TRP A 53 -3.69 -14.65 -2.21
C TRP A 53 -4.83 -13.68 -1.87
N LYS A 54 -4.56 -12.62 -1.11
CA LYS A 54 -5.61 -11.74 -0.58
C LYS A 54 -5.98 -10.60 -1.50
N ILE A 55 -5.08 -10.07 -2.32
CA ILE A 55 -5.38 -8.86 -3.09
C ILE A 55 -6.49 -9.06 -4.14
N ASN A 56 -6.58 -10.26 -4.70
CA ASN A 56 -7.61 -10.63 -5.68
C ASN A 56 -8.97 -10.95 -5.03
N THR A 57 -8.98 -11.38 -3.76
CA THR A 57 -10.20 -11.79 -3.04
C THR A 57 -10.75 -10.67 -2.16
N ASN A 58 -9.87 -9.97 -1.44
CA ASN A 58 -10.18 -8.80 -0.62
C ASN A 58 -9.04 -7.79 -0.71
N PHE A 59 -9.23 -6.78 -1.57
CA PHE A 59 -8.24 -5.74 -1.84
C PHE A 59 -7.79 -4.98 -0.58
N LEU A 60 -8.68 -4.75 0.39
CA LEU A 60 -8.34 -4.08 1.65
C LEU A 60 -7.36 -4.92 2.46
N VAL A 61 -7.65 -6.21 2.64
CA VAL A 61 -6.80 -7.14 3.39
C VAL A 61 -5.47 -7.36 2.68
N GLY A 62 -5.45 -7.44 1.34
CA GLY A 62 -4.20 -7.50 0.58
C GLY A 62 -3.28 -6.32 0.89
N ASN A 63 -3.83 -5.10 1.01
CA ASN A 63 -3.06 -3.90 1.31
C ASN A 63 -2.56 -3.81 2.77
N PHE A 64 -3.03 -4.66 3.68
CA PHE A 64 -2.48 -4.73 5.05
C PHE A 64 -1.00 -5.10 5.01
N PHE A 65 -0.60 -5.92 4.05
CA PHE A 65 0.72 -6.52 3.98
C PHE A 65 1.68 -5.79 3.04
N THR A 66 1.17 -4.94 2.13
CA THR A 66 1.99 -4.21 1.16
C THR A 66 2.92 -3.18 1.83
N THR A 67 2.43 -2.53 2.89
CA THR A 67 3.19 -1.55 3.67
C THR A 67 4.35 -2.19 4.45
N PRO A 68 4.12 -3.21 5.31
CA PRO A 68 5.22 -3.86 6.02
C PRO A 68 6.21 -4.55 5.08
N MET A 69 5.76 -5.11 3.96
CA MET A 69 6.66 -5.63 2.93
C MET A 69 7.60 -4.55 2.39
N ALA A 70 7.09 -3.37 2.04
CA ALA A 70 7.91 -2.29 1.51
C ALA A 70 8.90 -1.73 2.55
N ILE A 71 8.49 -1.62 3.81
CA ILE A 71 9.36 -1.20 4.91
C ILE A 71 10.47 -2.23 5.12
N LEU A 72 10.17 -3.52 5.08
CA LEU A 72 11.18 -4.59 5.24
C LEU A 72 12.18 -4.63 4.09
N ILE A 73 11.76 -4.40 2.84
CA ILE A 73 12.68 -4.23 1.69
C ILE A 73 13.61 -3.04 1.93
N SER A 74 13.06 -1.93 2.44
CA SER A 74 13.83 -0.73 2.74
C SER A 74 14.82 -0.97 3.89
N LYS A 75 14.42 -1.76 4.92
CA LYS A 75 15.28 -2.14 6.05
C LYS A 75 16.43 -3.06 5.63
N LEU A 76 16.21 -3.95 4.66
CA LEU A 76 17.29 -4.75 4.04
C LEU A 76 18.29 -3.88 3.28
N SER A 77 17.79 -2.84 2.59
CA SER A 77 18.63 -1.91 1.82
C SER A 77 19.37 -0.91 2.72
N ASN A 78 18.75 -0.51 3.83
CA ASN A 78 19.30 0.39 4.83
C ASN A 78 19.06 -0.17 6.25
N PRO A 79 20.04 -0.86 6.84
CA PRO A 79 19.92 -1.47 8.17
C PRO A 79 19.63 -0.46 9.29
N LEU A 80 19.96 0.82 9.11
CA LEU A 80 19.72 1.90 10.08
C LEU A 80 18.30 2.49 9.99
N LEU A 81 17.47 2.02 9.05
CA LEU A 81 16.10 2.49 8.89
C LEU A 81 15.29 2.26 10.17
N ASN A 82 14.73 3.33 10.72
CA ASN A 82 13.94 3.31 11.94
C ASN A 82 12.47 3.63 11.63
N ASN A 83 11.68 3.86 12.69
CA ASN A 83 10.24 4.09 12.60
C ASN A 83 9.85 5.34 11.79
N GLU A 84 10.80 6.23 11.47
CA GLU A 84 10.61 7.42 10.62
C GLU A 84 10.15 7.07 9.21
N ALA A 85 10.47 5.88 8.70
CA ALA A 85 10.03 5.41 7.40
C ALA A 85 8.51 5.15 7.32
N ILE A 86 7.85 4.96 8.47
CA ILE A 86 6.41 4.67 8.55
C ILE A 86 5.56 5.89 8.17
N PRO A 87 5.72 7.08 8.80
CA PRO A 87 4.98 8.27 8.39
C PRO A 87 5.31 8.70 6.95
N GLU A 88 6.56 8.55 6.50
CA GLU A 88 6.93 8.80 5.09
C GLU A 88 6.13 7.90 4.14
N ARG A 89 6.02 6.62 4.45
CA ARG A 89 5.26 5.67 3.65
C ARG A 89 3.77 5.99 3.62
N PHE A 90 3.21 6.39 4.76
CA PHE A 90 1.82 6.82 4.85
C PHE A 90 1.56 8.06 3.99
N ALA A 91 2.42 9.08 4.08
CA ALA A 91 2.35 10.30 3.27
C ALA A 91 2.46 9.99 1.77
N ALA A 92 3.43 9.16 1.38
CA ALA A 92 3.62 8.74 -0.02
C ALA A 92 2.36 8.06 -0.59
N ILE A 93 1.68 7.24 0.21
CA ILE A 93 0.45 6.57 -0.20
C ILE A 93 -0.73 7.54 -0.30
N LEU A 94 -0.88 8.47 0.65
CA LEU A 94 -1.91 9.50 0.57
C LEU A 94 -1.75 10.36 -0.70
N ILE A 95 -0.52 10.79 -0.99
CA ILE A 95 -0.19 11.60 -2.16
C ILE A 95 -0.43 10.77 -3.44
N GLY A 96 0.16 9.58 -3.53
CA GLY A 96 0.08 8.74 -4.73
C GLY A 96 -1.36 8.31 -5.05
N THR A 97 -2.15 7.96 -4.05
CA THR A 97 -3.55 7.56 -4.27
C THR A 97 -4.45 8.74 -4.59
N SER A 98 -4.18 9.94 -4.05
CA SER A 98 -4.85 11.19 -4.45
C SER A 98 -4.58 11.52 -5.92
N ILE A 99 -3.32 11.43 -6.35
CA ILE A 99 -2.93 11.60 -7.76
C ILE A 99 -3.63 10.56 -8.65
N GLY A 100 -3.76 9.31 -8.17
CA GLY A 100 -4.49 8.25 -8.88
C GLY A 100 -5.97 8.60 -9.12
N ILE A 101 -6.68 9.12 -8.11
CA ILE A 101 -8.07 9.56 -8.27
C ILE A 101 -8.15 10.75 -9.24
N LEU A 102 -7.27 11.74 -9.08
CA LEU A 102 -7.24 12.92 -9.96
C LEU A 102 -7.02 12.51 -11.42
N SER A 103 -6.14 11.54 -11.67
CA SER A 103 -5.91 10.99 -13.02
C SER A 103 -7.18 10.37 -13.60
N VAL A 104 -7.92 9.58 -12.82
CA VAL A 104 -9.21 9.01 -13.24
C VAL A 104 -10.22 10.12 -13.55
N TYR A 105 -10.25 11.19 -12.75
CA TYR A 105 -11.14 12.33 -12.99
C TYR A 105 -10.81 13.06 -14.30
N VAL A 106 -9.54 13.38 -14.53
CA VAL A 106 -9.07 14.06 -15.75
C VAL A 106 -9.36 13.21 -16.99
N LEU A 107 -9.06 11.91 -16.95
CA LEU A 107 -9.35 11.00 -18.06
C LEU A 107 -10.84 10.95 -18.38
N ASN A 108 -11.70 10.86 -17.36
CA ASN A 108 -13.15 10.90 -17.54
C ASN A 108 -13.62 12.23 -18.14
N TYR A 109 -13.04 13.35 -17.73
CA TYR A 109 -13.36 14.67 -18.28
C TYR A 109 -12.98 14.79 -19.76
N LEU A 110 -11.77 14.36 -20.12
CA LEU A 110 -11.30 14.39 -21.51
C LEU A 110 -12.14 13.48 -22.42
N GLN A 111 -12.50 12.28 -21.97
CA GLN A 111 -13.35 11.37 -22.73
C GLN A 111 -14.74 11.95 -23.01
N LYS A 112 -15.33 12.68 -22.06
CA LYS A 112 -16.63 13.36 -22.28
C LYS A 112 -16.54 14.54 -23.24
N LYS A 113 -15.38 15.16 -23.40
CA LYS A 113 -15.18 16.30 -24.29
C LYS A 113 -14.95 15.88 -25.75
N CYS A 114 -14.38 14.69 -25.96
CA CYS A 114 -14.08 14.14 -27.30
C CYS A 114 -15.24 13.33 -27.91
N MET A 115 -16.38 13.23 -27.23
CA MET A 115 -17.56 12.47 -27.65
C MET A 115 -18.76 13.42 -27.73
#